data_AF-A0A9P3E0X2-F1
#
_entry.id   AF-A0A9P3E0X2-F1
#
_cell.length_a   1.000
_cell.length_b   1.000
_cell.length_c   1.000
_cell.angle_alpha   90.00
_cell.angle_beta   90.00
_cell.angle_gamma   90.00
#
_symmetry.space_group_name_H-M   'P 1'
#
loop_
_entity.id
_entity.type
_entity.pdbx_description
1 polymer ?
#
loop_
_entity_poly.entity_id
_entity_poly.type
_entity_poly.pdbx_seq_one_letter_code
_entity_poly.pdbx_strand_id
1 'polypeptide(L)'
;MASSVPVPTATGTGADEKTYTLESLKEHSSRESLWMLLHDKVYDVTRFMDEHPGGDEVLLEEAGRDATEAFEDVGHSDEARAMLPKMLLGEFKGEFDKSGRWSELARLGS
;
A
#
# COMPACT_ATOMS: atom_id res chain seq x y z
N MET A 1 -1.86 -6.12 -30.49
CA MET A 1 -0.70 -5.94 -29.59
C MET A 1 -1.28 -5.60 -28.22
N ALA A 2 -0.95 -6.42 -27.21
CA ALA A 2 -1.01 -6.24 -25.74
C ALA A 2 -1.96 -5.17 -25.15
N SER A 3 -2.82 -5.41 -24.15
CA SER A 3 -2.95 -6.52 -23.20
C SER A 3 -4.38 -6.50 -22.68
N SER A 4 -5.03 -7.68 -22.68
CA SER A 4 -6.21 -7.91 -21.87
C SER A 4 -5.73 -7.95 -20.42
N VAL A 5 -5.94 -6.86 -19.67
CA VAL A 5 -5.78 -6.89 -18.22
C VAL A 5 -7.00 -7.63 -17.65
N PRO A 6 -6.84 -8.80 -17.01
CA PRO A 6 -7.90 -9.30 -16.14
C PRO A 6 -7.97 -8.34 -14.95
N VAL A 7 -9.12 -7.72 -14.74
CA VAL A 7 -9.40 -7.01 -13.49
C VAL A 7 -9.43 -8.08 -12.38
N PRO A 8 -8.56 -8.04 -11.36
CA PRO A 8 -8.85 -8.78 -10.15
C PRO A 8 -9.94 -8.00 -9.43
N THR A 9 -11.16 -8.52 -9.48
CA THR A 9 -12.25 -8.10 -8.60
C THR A 9 -11.85 -8.38 -7.16
N ALA A 10 -11.16 -7.44 -6.50
CA ALA A 10 -10.92 -7.50 -5.07
C ALA A 10 -12.06 -6.77 -4.35
N THR A 11 -13.20 -7.46 -4.26
CA THR A 11 -14.22 -7.13 -3.25
C THR A 11 -13.66 -7.50 -1.88
N GLY A 12 -13.09 -6.52 -1.17
CA GLY A 12 -12.59 -6.67 0.20
C GLY A 12 -13.64 -6.25 1.23
N THR A 13 -14.68 -7.06 1.43
CA THR A 13 -15.52 -7.01 2.65
C THR A 13 -15.18 -8.25 3.46
N GLY A 14 -14.67 -8.07 4.69
CA GLY A 14 -14.52 -9.15 5.65
C GLY A 14 -13.23 -9.07 6.44
N ALA A 15 -13.39 -8.71 7.72
CA ALA A 15 -12.40 -8.73 8.78
C ALA A 15 -11.97 -10.17 9.12
N ASP A 16 -11.25 -10.80 8.19
CA ASP A 16 -10.57 -12.07 8.39
C ASP A 16 -9.08 -11.78 8.19
N GLU A 17 -8.26 -12.14 9.17
CA GLU A 17 -6.81 -12.00 9.25
C GLU A 17 -6.09 -12.45 7.95
N LYS A 18 -6.11 -11.59 6.92
CA LYS A 18 -5.55 -11.82 5.59
C LYS A 18 -4.22 -11.12 5.54
N THR A 19 -3.16 -11.90 5.33
CA THR A 19 -1.83 -11.38 5.09
C THR A 19 -1.65 -11.00 3.63
N TYR A 20 -1.15 -9.79 3.38
CA TYR A 20 -0.93 -9.25 2.05
C TYR A 20 0.57 -9.07 1.75
N THR A 21 0.99 -9.23 0.49
CA THR A 21 2.38 -9.08 0.06
C THR A 21 2.58 -7.78 -0.74
N LEU A 22 3.84 -7.38 -0.91
CA LEU A 22 4.23 -6.16 -1.64
C LEU A 22 3.78 -6.20 -3.11
N GLU A 23 3.70 -7.39 -3.70
CA GLU A 23 3.18 -7.59 -5.06
C GLU A 23 1.70 -7.23 -5.13
N SER A 24 0.89 -7.70 -4.16
CA SER A 24 -0.53 -7.33 -4.10
C SER A 24 -0.72 -5.83 -3.90
N LEU A 25 0.08 -5.18 -3.04
CA LEU A 25 0.04 -3.73 -2.88
C LEU A 25 0.35 -2.99 -4.19
N LYS A 26 1.36 -3.43 -4.94
CA LYS A 26 1.71 -2.84 -6.25
C LYS A 26 0.66 -3.07 -7.32
N GLU A 27 -0.05 -4.19 -7.30
CA GLU A 27 -1.18 -4.41 -8.20
C GLU A 27 -2.37 -3.49 -7.84
N HIS A 28 -2.51 -3.15 -6.56
CA HIS A 28 -3.54 -2.26 -6.03
C HIS A 28 -3.00 -0.83 -5.79
N SER A 29 -2.39 -0.26 -6.83
CA SER A 29 -1.91 1.13 -6.86
C SER A 29 -2.70 2.04 -7.81
N SER A 30 -3.99 1.74 -8.03
CA SER A 30 -4.84 2.44 -9.00
C SER A 30 -5.96 3.21 -8.31
N ARG A 31 -6.53 4.21 -8.99
CA ARG A 31 -7.69 4.98 -8.49
C ARG A 31 -8.93 4.14 -8.14
N GLU A 32 -9.04 2.93 -8.69
CA GLU A 32 -10.18 2.03 -8.42
C GLU A 32 -9.83 0.97 -7.37
N SER A 33 -8.57 0.90 -6.95
CA SER A 33 -8.05 -0.04 -5.95
C SER A 33 -6.72 0.50 -5.44
N LEU A 34 -6.78 1.23 -4.32
CA LEU A 34 -5.69 1.94 -3.69
C LEU A 34 -5.48 1.38 -2.29
N TRP A 35 -4.41 0.60 -2.15
CA TRP A 35 -3.99 0.04 -0.87
C TRP A 35 -2.73 0.74 -0.39
N MET A 36 -2.71 1.03 0.91
CA MET A 36 -1.57 1.67 1.55
C MET A 36 -1.14 0.85 2.76
N LEU A 37 0.15 0.84 3.00
CA LEU A 37 0.72 0.28 4.20
C LEU A 37 0.92 1.38 5.23
N LEU A 38 0.38 1.18 6.43
CA LEU A 38 0.61 2.05 7.59
C LEU A 38 0.97 1.19 8.80
N HIS A 39 2.12 1.40 9.42
CA HIS A 39 2.57 0.64 10.59
C HIS A 39 2.44 -0.89 10.41
N ASP A 40 2.96 -1.43 9.29
CA ASP A 40 2.93 -2.87 8.96
C ASP A 40 1.52 -3.47 8.73
N LYS A 41 0.53 -2.61 8.51
CA LYS A 41 -0.86 -3.00 8.26
C LYS A 41 -1.34 -2.44 6.93
N VAL A 42 -2.14 -3.22 6.21
CA VAL A 42 -2.67 -2.83 4.91
C VAL A 42 -4.07 -2.26 5.08
N TYR A 43 -4.28 -1.07 4.51
CA TYR A 43 -5.54 -0.33 4.54
C TYR A 43 -6.06 -0.10 3.14
N ASP A 44 -7.37 -0.30 2.95
CA ASP A 44 -8.08 0.06 1.73
C ASP A 44 -8.60 1.49 1.84
N VAL A 45 -7.92 2.43 1.20
CA VAL A 45 -8.35 3.84 1.15
C VAL A 45 -9.03 4.17 -0.18
N THR A 46 -9.28 3.16 -1.03
CA THR A 46 -9.95 3.32 -2.32
C THR A 46 -11.25 4.12 -2.22
N ARG A 47 -12.07 3.84 -1.21
CA ARG A 47 -13.35 4.53 -1.01
C ARG A 47 -13.20 5.89 -0.33
N PHE A 48 -12.04 6.12 0.29
CA PHE A 48 -11.76 7.32 1.07
C PHE A 48 -11.03 8.39 0.24
N MET A 49 -10.57 8.09 -0.97
CA MET A 49 -9.79 9.04 -1.76
C MET A 49 -10.54 10.35 -2.08
N ASP A 50 -11.81 10.26 -2.48
CA ASP A 50 -12.66 11.43 -2.74
C ASP A 50 -13.12 12.13 -1.45
N GLU A 51 -13.13 11.42 -0.33
CA GLU A 51 -13.48 11.98 0.99
C GLU A 51 -12.25 12.53 1.73
N HIS A 52 -11.05 12.32 1.20
CA HIS A 52 -9.80 12.72 1.85
C HIS A 52 -9.58 14.23 1.69
N PRO A 53 -9.56 15.01 2.80
CA PRO A 53 -9.40 16.47 2.73
C PRO A 53 -8.03 16.92 2.21
N GLY A 54 -7.03 16.02 2.15
CA GLY A 54 -5.72 16.28 1.56
C GLY A 54 -5.63 15.99 0.05
N GLY A 55 -6.72 15.53 -0.57
CA GLY A 55 -6.78 15.16 -2.00
C GLY A 55 -6.33 13.72 -2.27
N ASP A 56 -6.66 13.22 -3.46
CA ASP A 56 -6.31 11.88 -3.93
C ASP A 56 -4.87 11.78 -4.45
N GLU A 57 -4.26 12.90 -4.87
CA GLU A 57 -2.89 12.93 -5.43
C GLU A 57 -1.86 12.31 -4.48
N VAL A 58 -1.88 12.71 -3.20
CA VAL A 58 -0.94 12.20 -2.19
C VAL A 58 -1.18 10.73 -1.86
N LEU A 59 -2.43 10.27 -1.95
CA LEU A 59 -2.79 8.86 -1.76
C LEU A 59 -2.30 8.03 -2.94
N LEU A 60 -2.40 8.56 -4.16
CA LEU A 60 -1.94 7.92 -5.39
C LEU A 60 -0.41 7.82 -5.47
N GLU A 61 0.32 8.83 -4.98
CA GLU A 61 1.79 8.77 -4.90
C GLU A 61 2.29 7.69 -3.92
N GLU A 62 1.59 7.54 -2.79
CA GLU A 62 1.92 6.54 -1.77
C GLU A 62 1.19 5.20 -1.96
N ALA A 63 0.43 5.07 -3.04
CA ALA A 63 -0.32 3.87 -3.37
C ALA A 63 0.60 2.68 -3.65
N GLY A 64 0.32 1.55 -3.00
CA GLY A 64 1.12 0.33 -3.15
C GLY A 64 2.49 0.38 -2.44
N ARG A 65 2.69 1.33 -1.51
CA ARG A 65 3.93 1.57 -0.77
C ARG A 65 3.64 1.77 0.72
N ASP A 66 4.71 1.99 1.49
CA ASP A 66 4.62 2.41 2.90
C ASP A 66 4.32 3.90 2.99
N ALA A 67 3.07 4.21 3.31
CA ALA A 67 2.59 5.57 3.51
C ALA A 67 2.77 6.04 4.97
N THR A 68 3.44 5.24 5.81
CA THR A 68 3.61 5.54 7.25
C THR A 68 4.31 6.88 7.45
N GLU A 69 5.42 7.12 6.73
CA GLU A 69 6.13 8.40 6.81
C GLU A 69 5.25 9.57 6.37
N ALA A 70 4.56 9.46 5.22
CA ALA A 70 3.67 10.51 4.74
C ALA A 70 2.52 10.80 5.71
N PHE A 71 1.93 9.76 6.30
CA PHE A 71 0.85 9.91 7.27
C PHE A 71 1.29 10.59 8.56
N GLU A 72 2.49 10.25 9.05
CA GLU A 72 3.08 10.86 10.24
C GLU A 72 3.56 12.30 9.98
N ASP A 73 4.14 12.57 8.81
CA ASP A 73 4.63 13.90 8.41
C ASP A 73 3.50 14.92 8.29
N VAL A 74 2.34 14.51 7.75
CA VAL A 74 1.15 15.35 7.67
C VAL A 74 0.58 15.69 9.05
N GLY A 75 0.78 14.83 10.05
CA GLY A 75 0.35 15.12 11.42
C GLY A 75 -1.16 15.00 11.65
N HIS A 76 -1.79 13.93 11.16
CA HIS A 76 -3.22 13.66 11.39
C HIS A 76 -3.58 13.54 12.89
N SER A 77 -4.69 14.19 13.30
CA SER A 77 -5.25 14.13 14.65
C SER A 77 -5.64 12.70 15.08
N ASP A 78 -5.71 12.44 16.39
CA ASP A 78 -6.09 11.13 16.95
C ASP A 78 -7.45 10.62 16.45
N GLU A 79 -8.41 11.52 16.18
CA GLU A 79 -9.72 11.16 15.61
C GLU A 79 -9.59 10.56 14.20
N ALA A 80 -8.69 11.10 13.36
CA ALA A 80 -8.43 10.54 12.03
C ALA A 80 -7.77 9.16 12.14
N ARG A 81 -6.84 9.00 13.10
CA ARG A 81 -6.20 7.72 13.41
C ARG A 81 -7.21 6.68 13.90
N ALA A 82 -8.24 7.09 14.63
CA ALA A 82 -9.31 6.20 15.07
C ALA A 82 -10.21 5.71 13.92
N MET A 83 -10.16 6.33 12.74
CA MET A 83 -10.86 5.86 11.55
C MET A 83 -10.08 4.82 10.74
N LEU A 84 -8.75 4.82 10.82
CA LEU A 84 -7.89 3.82 10.16
C LEU A 84 -8.33 2.36 10.38
N PRO A 85 -8.61 1.88 11.61
CA PRO A 85 -9.01 0.49 11.82
C PRO A 85 -10.32 0.09 11.12
N LYS A 86 -11.16 1.05 10.70
CA LYS A 86 -12.38 0.77 9.92
C LYS A 86 -12.06 0.35 8.47
N MET A 87 -10.88 0.73 7.98
CA MET A 87 -10.39 0.51 6.62
C MET A 87 -9.31 -0.58 6.57
N LEU A 88 -9.01 -1.19 7.71
CA LEU A 88 -8.00 -2.23 7.85
C LEU A 88 -8.43 -3.48 7.07
N LEU A 89 -7.61 -3.88 6.10
CA LEU A 89 -7.77 -5.16 5.42
C LEU A 89 -7.10 -6.28 6.22
N GLY A 90 -5.89 -6.03 6.73
CA GLY A 90 -5.12 -7.03 7.46
C GLY A 90 -3.67 -6.63 7.69
N GLU A 91 -2.84 -7.60 8.07
CA GLU A 91 -1.41 -7.40 8.29
C GLU A 91 -0.63 -7.57 6.98
N PHE A 92 0.46 -6.81 6.87
CA PHE A 92 1.39 -6.98 5.78
C PHE A 92 2.39 -8.07 6.12
N LYS A 93 2.61 -8.97 5.17
CA LYS A 93 3.61 -10.04 5.30
C LYS A 93 4.44 -10.06 4.04
N GLY A 94 5.31 -9.07 3.93
CA GLY A 94 6.33 -8.99 2.92
C GLY A 94 7.64 -8.54 3.53
N GLU A 95 8.74 -9.06 3.02
CA GLU A 95 10.02 -8.41 3.23
C GLU A 95 10.06 -7.21 2.26
N PHE A 96 10.18 -5.99 2.77
CA PHE A 96 10.71 -4.92 1.93
C PHE A 96 12.10 -5.38 1.56
N ASP A 97 12.29 -5.82 0.32
CA ASP A 97 13.60 -6.05 -0.27
C ASP A 97 14.32 -4.69 -0.31
N LYS A 98 14.81 -4.24 0.85
CA LYS A 98 15.84 -3.20 0.99
C LYS A 98 17.18 -3.72 0.46
N SER A 99 17.22 -4.96 -0.04
CA SER A 99 18.29 -5.44 -0.88
C SER A 99 18.10 -4.89 -2.30
N GLY A 100 18.39 -3.60 -2.45
CA GLY A 100 19.20 -3.16 -3.58
C GLY A 100 20.45 -4.04 -3.61
N ARG A 101 20.32 -5.19 -4.26
CA ARG A 101 21.35 -6.22 -4.38
C ARG A 101 22.41 -5.68 -5.34
N TRP A 102 23.20 -4.72 -4.88
CA TRP A 102 24.52 -4.44 -5.42
C TRP A 102 25.49 -5.52 -4.92
N SER A 103 25.22 -6.77 -5.27
CA SER A 103 26.16 -7.88 -5.09
C SER A 103 26.18 -8.70 -6.37
N GLU A 104 26.88 -8.16 -7.38
CA GLU A 104 27.34 -8.92 -8.55
C GLU A 104 28.72 -8.44 -9.05
N LEU A 105 29.50 -7.64 -8.30
CA LEU A 105 30.83 -7.18 -8.78
C LEU A 105 31.94 -7.19 -7.71
N ALA A 106 31.91 -8.13 -6.76
CA ALA A 106 33.02 -8.27 -5.81
C ALA A 106 34.06 -9.36 -6.18
N ARG A 107 33.87 -10.18 -7.23
CA ARG A 107 34.81 -11.30 -7.50
C ARG A 107 34.96 -11.69 -8.97
N LEU A 108 35.80 -10.96 -9.69
CA LEU A 108 36.63 -11.45 -10.80
C LEU A 108 37.72 -10.38 -10.97
N GLY A 109 38.83 -10.45 -10.24
CA GLY A 109 39.87 -11.45 -10.45
C GLY A 109 40.95 -10.83 -11.33
N SER A 110 41.87 -10.09 -10.70
CA SER A 110 43.20 -9.75 -11.22
C SER A 110 44.16 -9.63 -10.04
#